data_AF-A0A1J7IB61-F1
#
_entry.id   AF-A0A1J7IB61-F1
#
_cell.length_a   1.000
_cell.length_b   1.000
_cell.length_c   1.000
_cell.angle_alpha   90.00
_cell.angle_beta   90.00
_cell.angle_gamma   90.00
#
_symmetry.space_group_name_H-M   'P 1'
#
loop_
_entity.id
_entity.type
_entity.pdbx_description
1 polymer ?
#
loop_
_entity_poly.entity_id
_entity_poly.type
_entity_poly.pdbx_seq_one_letter_code
_entity_poly.pdbx_strand_id
1 'polypeptide(L)'
;MAFVILFPVGAMVIRLVPGRFALWLHGITQVAAYISFIAAVGLGIWLVQEVRIPVAGGSLLNISGINYHPIIGLVVFAALFFQPILGLIHHSQFKKLRRRQIWSYLHLWNGRIMIPLGIINGGLGLRIAGASKEIKTAYAAVAGVLGGLWVFLALLSEVKRRKAVRTASLQSSRRETRRDGRREKPAERPRVRADSQSS
;
A
#
# COMPACT_ATOMS: atom_id res chain seq x y z
N MET A 1 8.07 12.55 11.14
CA MET A 1 7.77 11.23 11.75
C MET A 1 6.63 10.47 11.06
N ALA A 2 5.45 11.06 10.85
CA ALA A 2 4.30 10.37 10.23
C ALA A 2 4.64 9.57 8.95
N PHE A 3 5.24 10.23 7.95
CA PHE A 3 5.56 9.61 6.65
C PHE A 3 6.82 8.76 6.63
N VAL A 4 7.77 9.03 7.51
CA VAL A 4 9.06 8.34 7.53
C VAL A 4 8.99 7.05 8.37
N ILE A 5 8.17 7.04 9.41
CA ILE A 5 8.12 5.96 10.39
C ILE A 5 6.72 5.35 10.45
N LEU A 6 5.72 6.10 10.92
CA LEU A 6 4.43 5.52 11.33
C LEU A 6 3.67 4.89 10.14
N PHE A 7 3.53 5.63 9.04
CA PHE A 7 2.86 5.12 7.83
C PHE A 7 3.58 3.89 7.24
N PRO A 8 4.91 3.92 6.97
CA PRO A 8 5.65 2.76 6.50
C PRO A 8 5.58 1.55 7.44
N VAL A 9 5.80 1.75 8.75
CA VAL A 9 5.78 0.67 9.74
C VAL A 9 4.42 0.00 9.79
N GLY A 10 3.33 0.77 9.88
CA GLY A 10 1.98 0.23 9.85
C GLY A 10 1.68 -0.55 8.57
N ALA A 11 2.19 -0.10 7.43
CA ALA A 11 2.06 -0.82 6.17
C ALA A 11 2.96 -2.07 6.09
N MET A 12 4.12 -2.11 6.73
CA MET A 12 4.96 -3.31 6.78
C MET A 12 4.36 -4.40 7.66
N VAL A 13 3.78 -4.04 8.81
CA VAL A 13 3.18 -4.98 9.77
C VAL A 13 2.17 -5.92 9.10
N ILE A 14 1.24 -5.40 8.30
CA ILE A 14 0.21 -6.21 7.63
C ILE A 14 0.78 -7.19 6.59
N ARG A 15 2.04 -7.02 6.18
CA ARG A 15 2.75 -7.90 5.23
C ARG A 15 3.59 -8.96 5.94
N LEU A 16 4.02 -8.69 7.16
CA LEU A 16 4.94 -9.54 7.91
C LEU A 16 4.21 -10.42 8.93
N VAL A 17 3.14 -9.89 9.54
CA VAL A 17 2.42 -10.56 10.62
C VAL A 17 1.05 -11.03 10.11
N PRO A 18 0.71 -12.32 10.24
CA PRO A 18 -0.62 -12.81 9.90
C PRO A 18 -1.64 -12.52 11.02
N GLY A 19 -2.91 -12.47 10.63
CA GLY A 19 -4.04 -12.50 11.58
C GLY A 19 -4.57 -11.13 12.01
N ARG A 20 -5.52 -11.16 12.95
CA ARG A 20 -6.28 -9.99 13.41
C ARG A 20 -5.42 -8.93 14.09
N PHE A 21 -4.35 -9.35 14.77
CA PHE A 21 -3.44 -8.45 15.48
C PHE A 21 -2.74 -7.49 14.52
N ALA A 22 -2.29 -8.00 13.36
CA ALA A 22 -1.64 -7.17 12.34
C ALA A 22 -2.58 -6.11 11.75
N LEU A 23 -3.88 -6.43 11.60
CA LEU A 23 -4.89 -5.48 11.14
C LEU A 23 -5.12 -4.35 12.15
N TRP A 24 -5.21 -4.69 13.44
CA TRP A 24 -5.33 -3.71 14.51
C TRP A 24 -4.10 -2.81 14.59
N LEU A 25 -2.90 -3.40 14.59
CA LEU A 25 -1.65 -2.63 14.66
C LEU A 25 -1.47 -1.75 13.41
N HIS A 26 -1.84 -2.24 12.23
CA HIS A 26 -1.94 -1.42 11.02
C HIS A 26 -2.89 -0.24 11.24
N GLY A 27 -4.14 -0.49 11.62
CA GLY A 27 -5.14 0.56 11.83
C GLY A 27 -4.70 1.61 12.85
N ILE A 28 -4.22 1.20 14.02
CA ILE A 28 -3.76 2.10 15.09
C ILE A 28 -2.60 2.98 14.60
N THR A 29 -1.59 2.37 13.97
CA THR A 29 -0.45 3.13 13.45
C THR A 29 -0.85 4.08 12.31
N GLN A 30 -1.80 3.69 11.44
CA GLN A 30 -2.33 4.58 10.40
C GLN A 30 -3.08 5.78 11.01
N VAL A 31 -3.93 5.54 12.02
CA VAL A 31 -4.68 6.61 12.69
C VAL A 31 -3.73 7.56 13.42
N ALA A 32 -2.76 7.03 14.18
CA ALA A 32 -1.76 7.84 14.87
C ALA A 32 -0.90 8.67 13.90
N ALA A 33 -0.50 8.08 12.77
CA ALA A 33 0.21 8.79 11.70
C ALA A 33 -0.64 9.93 11.12
N TYR A 34 -1.93 9.67 10.87
CA TYR A 34 -2.83 10.65 10.30
C TYR A 34 -3.15 11.80 11.25
N ILE A 35 -3.36 11.53 12.53
CA ILE A 35 -3.53 12.57 13.57
C ILE A 35 -2.27 13.43 13.67
N SER A 36 -1.09 12.81 13.69
CA SER A 36 0.18 13.54 13.69
C SER A 36 0.33 14.42 12.44
N PHE A 37 -0.16 13.96 11.30
CA PHE A 37 -0.12 14.73 10.06
C PHE A 37 -1.14 15.87 10.05
N ILE A 38 -2.37 15.66 10.56
CA ILE A 38 -3.37 16.73 10.77
C ILE A 38 -2.76 17.82 11.64
N ALA A 39 -2.15 17.46 12.77
CA ALA A 39 -1.51 18.42 13.67
C ALA A 39 -0.38 19.20 12.97
N ALA A 40 0.43 18.52 12.15
CA ALA A 40 1.49 19.18 11.37
C ALA A 40 0.94 20.14 10.31
N VAL A 41 -0.14 19.78 9.61
CA VAL A 41 -0.82 20.67 8.65
C VAL A 41 -1.41 21.87 9.37
N GLY A 42 -2.10 21.66 10.49
CA GLY A 42 -2.67 22.72 11.33
C GLY A 42 -1.61 23.69 11.84
N LEU A 43 -0.49 23.18 12.35
CA LEU A 43 0.65 23.99 12.78
C LEU A 43 1.25 24.78 11.61
N GLY A 44 1.36 24.16 10.42
CA GLY A 44 1.82 24.84 9.21
C GLY A 44 0.91 26.01 8.80
N ILE A 45 -0.41 25.82 8.84
CA ILE A 45 -1.39 26.89 8.55
C ILE A 45 -1.28 28.01 9.59
N TRP A 46 -1.19 27.65 10.89
CA TRP A 46 -1.05 28.61 11.97
C TRP A 46 0.24 29.46 11.85
N LEU A 47 1.38 28.85 11.50
CA LEU A 47 2.64 29.56 11.29
C LEU A 47 2.56 30.59 10.13
N VAL A 48 1.76 30.32 9.11
CA VAL A 48 1.54 31.27 8.00
C VAL A 48 0.68 32.44 8.45
N GLN A 49 -0.39 32.16 9.20
CA GLN A 49 -1.37 33.16 9.60
C GLN A 49 -0.87 34.06 10.73
N GLU A 50 -0.27 33.47 11.76
CA GLU A 50 0.07 34.17 13.00
C GLU A 50 1.52 34.69 12.99
N VAL A 51 2.47 33.86 12.55
CA VAL A 51 3.90 34.20 12.55
C VAL A 51 4.33 34.91 11.26
N ARG A 52 3.40 35.10 10.31
CA ARG A 52 3.60 35.76 8.99
C ARG A 52 4.83 35.23 8.25
N ILE A 53 5.05 33.91 8.27
CA ILE A 53 6.08 33.31 7.42
C ILE A 53 5.47 33.07 6.02
N PRO A 54 6.03 33.71 4.96
CA PRO A 54 7.27 34.47 4.91
C PRO A 54 7.07 35.96 5.18
N VAL A 55 8.13 36.59 5.69
CA VAL A 55 8.23 38.00 6.16
C VAL A 55 7.76 39.06 5.15
N ALA A 56 7.44 38.68 3.91
CA ALA A 56 7.02 39.56 2.81
C ALA A 56 5.49 39.82 2.74
N GLY A 57 4.68 39.34 3.68
CA GLY A 57 3.23 39.63 3.72
C GLY A 57 2.39 38.96 2.62
N GLY A 58 2.98 38.05 1.84
CA GLY A 58 2.31 37.24 0.82
C GLY A 58 1.96 35.84 1.32
N SER A 59 0.93 35.22 0.73
CA SER A 59 0.61 33.80 0.99
C SER A 59 1.76 32.88 0.58
N LEU A 60 2.12 31.89 1.42
CA LEU A 60 3.09 30.83 1.06
C LEU A 60 2.73 30.13 -0.25
N LEU A 61 1.45 30.12 -0.64
CA LEU A 61 0.97 29.51 -1.88
C LEU A 61 1.37 30.30 -3.14
N ASN A 62 1.62 31.60 -2.98
CA ASN A 62 1.87 32.52 -4.10
C ASN A 62 3.36 32.84 -4.29
N ILE A 63 4.23 32.35 -3.40
CA ILE A 63 5.67 32.61 -3.46
C ILE A 63 6.33 31.48 -4.24
N SER A 64 6.57 31.76 -5.53
CA SER A 64 7.30 30.90 -6.45
C SER A 64 8.69 30.58 -5.88
N GLY A 65 8.86 29.34 -5.40
CA GLY A 65 10.11 28.88 -4.79
C GLY A 65 9.96 28.20 -3.44
N ILE A 66 8.81 28.33 -2.77
CA ILE A 66 8.50 27.62 -1.51
C ILE A 66 7.06 27.08 -1.44
N ASN A 67 6.19 27.49 -2.37
CA ASN A 67 4.80 27.07 -2.44
C ASN A 67 4.59 25.56 -2.72
N TYR A 68 5.58 24.88 -3.28
CA TYR A 68 5.50 23.45 -3.56
C TYR A 68 5.24 22.62 -2.28
N HIS A 69 5.82 23.01 -1.14
CA HIS A 69 5.70 22.24 0.10
C HIS A 69 4.26 22.26 0.67
N PRO A 70 3.63 23.43 0.87
CA PRO A 70 2.24 23.48 1.32
C PRO A 70 1.27 22.91 0.27
N ILE A 71 1.49 23.12 -1.04
CA ILE A 71 0.61 22.58 -2.08
C ILE A 71 0.67 21.04 -2.07
N ILE A 72 1.85 20.44 -2.13
CA ILE A 72 2.01 18.98 -2.06
C ILE A 72 1.44 18.45 -0.74
N GLY A 73 1.70 19.14 0.37
CA GLY A 73 1.16 18.78 1.69
C GLY A 73 -0.36 18.71 1.71
N LEU A 74 -1.04 19.72 1.17
CA LEU A 74 -2.52 19.77 1.11
C LEU A 74 -3.10 18.72 0.15
N VAL A 75 -2.45 18.47 -0.99
CA VAL A 75 -2.85 17.39 -1.91
C VAL A 75 -2.73 16.02 -1.22
N VAL A 76 -1.61 15.76 -0.55
CA VAL A 76 -1.41 14.52 0.21
C VAL A 76 -2.44 14.41 1.35
N PHE A 77 -2.72 15.51 2.04
CA PHE A 77 -3.73 15.58 3.09
C PHE A 77 -5.12 15.20 2.59
N ALA A 78 -5.58 15.84 1.51
CA ALA A 78 -6.87 15.55 0.88
C ALA A 78 -6.95 14.10 0.37
N ALA A 79 -5.89 13.59 -0.26
CA ALA A 79 -5.85 12.22 -0.76
C ALA A 79 -5.84 11.16 0.36
N LEU A 80 -5.21 11.45 1.50
CA LEU A 80 -5.19 10.56 2.66
C LEU A 80 -6.49 10.61 3.48
N PHE A 81 -7.28 11.68 3.39
CA PHE A 81 -8.59 11.74 4.04
C PHE A 81 -9.50 10.56 3.66
N PHE A 82 -9.43 10.12 2.40
CA PHE A 82 -10.21 8.98 1.91
C PHE A 82 -9.62 7.61 2.30
N GLN A 83 -8.38 7.53 2.79
CA GLN A 83 -7.72 6.26 3.10
C GLN A 83 -8.44 5.39 4.14
N PRO A 84 -8.91 5.91 5.28
CA PRO A 84 -9.61 5.10 6.27
C PRO A 84 -10.87 4.45 5.69
N ILE A 85 -11.66 5.20 4.92
CA ILE A 85 -12.88 4.72 4.27
C ILE A 85 -12.53 3.60 3.27
N LEU A 86 -11.57 3.87 2.37
CA LEU A 86 -11.09 2.88 1.41
C LEU A 86 -10.52 1.64 2.09
N GLY A 87 -9.82 1.81 3.22
CA GLY A 87 -9.24 0.73 4.02
C GLY A 87 -10.29 -0.16 4.66
N LEU A 88 -11.32 0.42 5.27
CA LEU A 88 -12.43 -0.33 5.87
C LEU A 88 -13.16 -1.17 4.81
N ILE A 89 -13.48 -0.58 3.66
CA ILE A 89 -14.13 -1.28 2.55
C ILE A 89 -13.21 -2.39 2.02
N HIS A 90 -11.92 -2.06 1.76
CA HIS A 90 -10.94 -3.01 1.26
C HIS A 90 -10.78 -4.21 2.19
N HIS A 91 -10.56 -4.00 3.49
CA HIS A 91 -10.32 -5.08 4.44
C HIS A 91 -11.57 -5.94 4.64
N SER A 92 -12.76 -5.33 4.72
CA SER A 92 -14.03 -6.07 4.83
C SER A 92 -14.27 -6.96 3.61
N GLN A 93 -14.15 -6.40 2.41
CA GLN A 93 -14.34 -7.14 1.17
C GLN A 93 -13.26 -8.20 0.94
N PHE A 94 -12.00 -7.91 1.26
CA PHE A 94 -10.91 -8.86 1.10
C PHE A 94 -11.06 -10.05 2.06
N LYS A 95 -11.54 -9.83 3.29
CA LYS A 95 -11.86 -10.92 4.23
C LYS A 95 -12.97 -11.83 3.69
N LYS A 96 -14.01 -11.25 3.08
CA LYS A 96 -15.17 -11.99 2.53
C LYS A 96 -14.83 -12.73 1.23
N LEU A 97 -14.20 -12.04 0.29
CA LEU A 97 -14.04 -12.50 -1.10
C LEU A 97 -12.68 -13.13 -1.39
N ARG A 98 -11.68 -12.96 -0.49
CA ARG A 98 -10.29 -13.43 -0.64
C ARG A 98 -9.60 -13.01 -1.96
N ARG A 99 -10.14 -12.00 -2.65
CA ARG A 99 -9.62 -11.44 -3.91
C ARG A 99 -9.68 -9.92 -3.89
N ARG A 100 -8.74 -9.26 -4.59
CA ARG A 100 -8.71 -7.80 -4.70
C ARG A 100 -9.92 -7.30 -5.49
N GLN A 101 -10.59 -6.30 -4.93
CA GLN A 101 -11.64 -5.51 -5.58
C GLN A 101 -11.08 -4.15 -6.02
N ILE A 102 -11.87 -3.35 -6.74
CA ILE A 102 -11.47 -2.00 -7.15
C ILE A 102 -11.01 -1.15 -5.95
N TRP A 103 -11.72 -1.23 -4.82
CA TRP A 103 -11.38 -0.58 -3.55
C TRP A 103 -10.02 -0.99 -2.99
N SER A 104 -9.62 -2.24 -3.25
CA SER A 104 -8.28 -2.71 -2.90
C SER A 104 -7.22 -1.96 -3.69
N TYR A 105 -7.42 -1.80 -4.99
CA TYR A 105 -6.47 -1.07 -5.82
C TYR A 105 -6.41 0.41 -5.44
N LEU A 106 -7.55 1.06 -5.22
CA LEU A 106 -7.61 2.45 -4.76
C LEU A 106 -6.89 2.63 -3.42
N HIS A 107 -7.20 1.79 -2.43
CA HIS A 107 -6.54 1.84 -1.12
C HIS A 107 -5.01 1.65 -1.23
N LEU A 108 -4.57 0.60 -1.92
CA LEU A 108 -3.14 0.27 -2.04
C LEU A 108 -2.36 1.31 -2.85
N TRP A 109 -2.87 1.74 -4.01
CA TRP A 109 -2.15 2.68 -4.87
C TRP A 109 -2.12 4.08 -4.30
N ASN A 110 -3.20 4.54 -3.68
CA ASN A 110 -3.20 5.82 -3.01
C ASN A 110 -2.16 5.86 -1.89
N GLY A 111 -2.11 4.83 -1.02
CA GLY A 111 -1.03 4.74 -0.01
C GLY A 111 0.37 4.66 -0.62
N ARG A 112 0.54 3.93 -1.74
CA ARG A 112 1.83 3.78 -2.43
C ARG A 112 2.36 5.07 -3.04
N ILE A 113 1.48 5.98 -3.44
CA ILE A 113 1.85 7.28 -4.01
C ILE A 113 2.02 8.32 -2.90
N MET A 114 1.08 8.36 -1.95
CA MET A 114 1.05 9.39 -0.91
C MET A 114 2.17 9.24 0.12
N ILE A 115 2.62 8.02 0.43
CA ILE A 115 3.75 7.83 1.37
C ILE A 115 5.05 8.44 0.82
N PRO A 116 5.53 8.09 -0.39
CA PRO A 116 6.69 8.74 -1.00
C PRO A 116 6.53 10.25 -1.15
N LEU A 117 5.36 10.72 -1.60
CA LEU A 117 5.11 12.16 -1.72
C LEU A 117 5.21 12.87 -0.36
N GLY A 118 4.69 12.28 0.71
CA GLY A 118 4.81 12.84 2.05
C GLY A 118 6.24 12.80 2.61
N ILE A 119 7.06 11.80 2.25
CA ILE A 119 8.49 11.79 2.58
C ILE A 119 9.23 12.91 1.84
N ILE A 120 9.01 13.03 0.53
CA ILE A 120 9.60 14.12 -0.26
C ILE A 120 9.16 15.47 0.31
N ASN A 121 7.86 15.61 0.61
CA ASN A 121 7.31 16.84 1.15
C ASN A 121 7.88 17.20 2.52
N GLY A 122 8.11 16.21 3.40
CA GLY A 122 8.77 16.45 4.68
C GLY A 122 10.21 16.93 4.53
N GLY A 123 10.98 16.35 3.60
CA GLY A 123 12.32 16.83 3.27
C GLY A 123 12.34 18.25 2.70
N LEU A 124 11.37 18.57 1.84
CA LEU A 124 11.15 19.92 1.31
C LEU A 124 10.83 20.93 2.43
N GLY A 125 10.00 20.54 3.40
CA GLY A 125 9.72 21.34 4.59
C GLY A 125 10.96 21.63 5.43
N LEU A 126 11.82 20.62 5.67
CA LEU A 126 13.10 20.81 6.36
C LEU A 126 14.05 21.74 5.61
N ARG A 127 14.04 21.72 4.27
CA ARG A 127 14.83 22.64 3.45
C ARG A 127 14.33 24.08 3.61
N ILE A 128 13.01 24.31 3.53
CA ILE A 128 12.39 25.64 3.68
C ILE A 128 12.61 26.19 5.09
N ALA A 129 12.51 25.34 6.11
CA ALA A 129 12.73 25.72 7.51
C ALA A 129 14.21 26.01 7.86
N GLY A 130 15.13 25.91 6.89
CA GLY A 130 16.55 26.16 7.16
C GLY A 130 17.17 25.14 8.12
N ALA A 131 16.61 23.93 8.24
CA ALA A 131 17.08 22.93 9.19
C ALA A 131 18.57 22.60 9.00
N SER A 132 19.26 22.24 10.09
CA SER A 132 20.69 21.94 10.06
C SER A 132 21.02 20.76 9.15
N LYS A 133 22.29 20.64 8.72
CA LYS A 133 22.74 19.53 7.87
C LYS A 133 22.55 18.18 8.57
N GLU A 134 22.77 18.14 9.88
CA GLU A 134 22.62 16.96 10.72
C GLU A 134 21.17 16.47 10.71
N ILE A 135 20.19 17.36 10.90
CA ILE A 135 18.76 17.02 10.87
C ILE A 135 18.34 16.51 9.49
N LYS A 136 18.76 17.20 8.42
CA LYS A 136 18.47 16.78 7.04
C LYS A 136 19.06 15.41 6.73
N THR A 137 20.27 15.14 7.21
CA THR A 137 20.97 13.86 6.99
C THR A 137 20.32 12.73 7.77
N ALA A 138 19.98 12.95 9.04
CA ALA A 138 19.23 12.00 9.85
C ALA A 138 17.87 11.68 9.22
N TYR A 139 17.14 12.70 8.76
CA TYR A 139 15.88 12.51 8.04
C TYR A 139 16.05 11.64 6.80
N ALA A 140 17.02 11.98 5.94
CA ALA A 140 17.29 11.24 4.70
C ALA A 140 17.71 9.80 4.96
N ALA A 141 18.56 9.55 5.96
CA ALA A 141 19.00 8.21 6.34
C ALA A 141 17.83 7.34 6.81
N VAL A 142 17.01 7.85 7.74
CA VAL A 142 15.85 7.09 8.24
C VAL A 142 14.80 6.88 7.13
N ALA A 143 14.54 7.91 6.31
CA ALA A 143 13.62 7.80 5.18
C ALA A 143 14.11 6.79 4.13
N GLY A 144 15.41 6.77 3.83
CA GLY A 144 16.02 5.82 2.92
C GLY A 144 15.90 4.37 3.41
N VAL A 145 16.23 4.14 4.68
CA VAL A 145 16.18 2.80 5.28
C VAL A 145 14.75 2.29 5.41
N LEU A 146 13.88 3.03 6.09
CA LEU A 146 12.49 2.58 6.35
C LEU A 146 11.64 2.61 5.08
N GLY A 147 11.80 3.65 4.26
CA GLY A 147 11.12 3.75 2.97
C GLY A 147 11.58 2.66 2.01
N GLY A 148 12.89 2.43 1.90
CA GLY A 148 13.46 1.37 1.08
C GLY A 148 12.99 -0.02 1.50
N LEU A 149 13.00 -0.31 2.81
CA LEU A 149 12.49 -1.57 3.35
C LEU A 149 11.00 -1.76 3.05
N TRP A 150 10.20 -0.71 3.23
CA TRP A 150 8.77 -0.75 2.93
C TRP A 150 8.50 -1.01 1.43
N VAL A 151 9.21 -0.31 0.53
CA VAL A 151 9.11 -0.54 -0.93
C VAL A 151 9.51 -1.97 -1.26
N PHE A 152 10.64 -2.44 -0.73
CA PHE A 152 11.13 -3.80 -0.94
C PHE A 152 10.08 -4.86 -0.54
N LEU A 153 9.53 -4.77 0.67
CA LEU A 153 8.48 -5.68 1.15
C LEU A 153 7.19 -5.56 0.31
N ALA A 154 6.83 -4.35 -0.12
CA ALA A 154 5.68 -4.12 -0.98
C ALA A 154 5.85 -4.78 -2.36
N LEU A 155 7.05 -4.76 -2.93
CA LEU A 155 7.38 -5.42 -4.20
C LEU A 155 7.44 -6.94 -4.02
N LEU A 156 8.14 -7.44 -3.00
CA LEU A 156 8.23 -8.88 -2.73
C LEU A 156 6.85 -9.52 -2.53
N SER A 157 5.98 -8.88 -1.74
CA SER A 157 4.61 -9.36 -1.51
C SER A 157 3.77 -9.38 -2.80
N GLU A 158 3.98 -8.42 -3.70
CA GLU A 158 3.33 -8.36 -5.01
C GLU A 158 3.80 -9.49 -5.93
N VAL A 159 5.12 -9.73 -5.99
CA VAL A 159 5.72 -10.82 -6.78
C VAL A 159 5.28 -12.19 -6.27
N LYS A 160 5.35 -12.44 -4.96
CA LYS A 160 4.91 -13.69 -4.34
C LYS A 160 3.44 -13.99 -4.68
N ARG A 161 2.57 -12.98 -4.61
CA ARG A 161 1.15 -13.14 -4.95
C ARG A 161 0.94 -13.45 -6.43
N ARG A 162 1.64 -12.76 -7.35
CA ARG A 162 1.54 -13.03 -8.79
C ARG A 162 1.95 -14.46 -9.14
N LYS A 163 3.03 -14.96 -8.52
CA LYS A 163 3.45 -16.35 -8.64
C LYS A 163 2.35 -17.31 -8.16
N ALA A 164 1.78 -17.08 -6.98
CA ALA A 164 0.71 -17.92 -6.45
C ALA A 164 -0.53 -17.98 -7.35
N VAL A 165 -0.97 -16.84 -7.90
CA VAL A 165 -2.10 -16.78 -8.84
C VAL A 165 -1.80 -17.54 -10.13
N ARG A 166 -0.59 -17.36 -10.70
CA ARG A 166 -0.17 -18.07 -11.92
C ARG A 166 -0.09 -19.58 -11.70
N THR A 167 0.44 -20.03 -10.56
CA THR A 167 0.49 -21.46 -10.23
C THR A 167 -0.92 -22.05 -10.11
N ALA A 168 -1.84 -21.33 -9.46
CA ALA A 168 -3.23 -21.77 -9.33
C ALA A 168 -3.95 -21.86 -10.69
N SER A 169 -3.74 -20.90 -11.60
CA SER A 169 -4.34 -20.94 -12.94
C SER A 169 -3.77 -22.09 -13.79
N LEU A 170 -2.47 -22.36 -13.71
CA LEU A 170 -1.86 -23.49 -14.42
C LEU A 170 -2.40 -24.83 -13.89
N GLN A 171 -2.59 -24.95 -12.57
CA GLN A 171 -3.18 -26.14 -11.97
C GLN A 171 -4.65 -26.34 -12.37
N SER A 172 -5.45 -25.27 -12.48
CA SER A 172 -6.83 -25.38 -12.96
C SER A 172 -6.90 -25.80 -14.42
N SER A 173 -6.10 -25.18 -15.30
CA SER A 173 -6.06 -25.56 -16.72
C SER A 173 -5.62 -27.01 -16.90
N ARG A 174 -4.59 -27.47 -16.17
CA ARG A 174 -4.15 -28.87 -16.23
C ARG A 174 -5.23 -29.85 -15.74
N ARG A 175 -6.02 -29.49 -14.73
CA ARG A 175 -7.15 -30.31 -14.25
C ARG A 175 -8.27 -30.39 -15.27
N GLU A 176 -8.55 -29.30 -15.97
CA GLU A 176 -9.57 -29.22 -17.01
C GLU A 176 -9.20 -30.09 -18.22
N THR A 177 -7.98 -29.96 -18.75
CA THR A 177 -7.47 -30.83 -19.84
C THR A 177 -7.52 -32.31 -19.47
N ARG A 178 -7.16 -32.66 -18.22
CA ARG A 178 -7.20 -34.06 -17.75
C ARG A 178 -8.61 -34.60 -17.60
N ARG A 179 -9.59 -33.74 -17.29
CA ARG A 179 -11.02 -34.10 -17.21
C ARG A 179 -11.58 -34.33 -18.61
N ASP A 180 -11.20 -33.49 -19.56
CA ASP A 180 -11.67 -33.56 -20.94
C ASP A 180 -11.16 -34.82 -21.65
N GLY A 181 -9.84 -35.09 -21.56
CA GLY A 181 -9.26 -36.34 -22.08
C GLY A 181 -9.78 -37.62 -21.40
N ARG A 182 -10.40 -37.53 -20.21
CA ARG A 182 -11.11 -38.66 -19.57
C ARG A 182 -12.53 -38.84 -20.12
N ARG A 183 -13.17 -37.76 -20.58
CA ARG A 183 -14.49 -37.80 -21.22
C ARG A 183 -14.41 -38.29 -22.66
N GLU A 184 -13.33 -37.96 -23.37
CA GLU A 184 -13.13 -38.38 -24.77
C GLU A 184 -12.72 -39.84 -24.92
N LYS A 185 -12.16 -40.50 -23.89
CA LYS A 185 -11.91 -41.94 -23.94
C LYS A 185 -13.25 -42.70 -23.91
N PRO A 186 -13.66 -43.38 -25.00
CA PRO A 186 -14.84 -44.24 -24.96
C PRO A 186 -14.60 -45.30 -23.89
N ALA A 187 -15.61 -45.61 -23.09
CA ALA A 187 -15.54 -46.73 -22.16
C ALA A 187 -15.21 -47.99 -22.97
N GLU A 188 -13.96 -48.44 -22.90
CA GLU A 188 -13.52 -49.69 -23.50
C GLU A 188 -14.34 -50.79 -22.82
N ARG A 189 -15.40 -51.25 -23.50
CA ARG A 189 -16.28 -52.30 -22.97
C ARG A 189 -15.39 -53.49 -22.64
N PRO A 190 -15.52 -54.10 -21.45
CA PRO A 190 -14.76 -55.30 -21.13
C PRO A 190 -15.06 -56.32 -22.23
N ARG A 191 -14.02 -56.78 -22.93
CA ARG A 191 -14.16 -57.89 -23.88
C ARG A 191 -14.64 -59.09 -23.08
N VAL A 192 -15.91 -59.43 -23.25
CA VAL A 192 -16.49 -60.68 -22.74
C VAL A 192 -15.67 -61.79 -23.37
N ARG A 193 -14.87 -62.48 -22.56
CA ARG A 193 -14.25 -63.75 -22.95
C ARG A 193 -15.40 -64.71 -23.20
N ALA A 194 -15.63 -65.04 -24.47
CA ALA A 194 -16.46 -66.17 -24.82
C ALA A 194 -15.72 -67.42 -24.37
N ASP A 195 -16.21 -68.05 -23.31
CA ASP A 195 -15.82 -69.41 -22.94
C ASP A 195 -16.28 -70.34 -24.08
N SER A 196 -15.32 -70.84 -24.84
CA SER A 196 -15.54 -71.94 -25.77
C SER A 196 -15.66 -73.23 -24.94
N GLN A 197 -16.90 -73.64 -24.70
CA GLN A 197 -17.22 -75.04 -24.44
C GLN A 197 -17.01 -75.81 -25.75
N SER A 198 -16.06 -76.74 -25.76
CA SER A 198 -16.06 -77.86 -26.70
C SER A 198 -15.51 -79.10 -26.01
N SER A 199 -16.44 -80.04 -25.81
CA SER A 199 -16.28 -81.50 -25.68
C SER A 199 -15.66 -82.07 -24.40
#